data_AF-A0A379J152-F1
#
_entry.id   AF-A0A379J152-F1
#
_cell.length_a   1.000
_cell.length_b   1.000
_cell.length_c   1.000
_cell.angle_alpha   90.00
_cell.angle_beta   90.00
_cell.angle_gamma   90.00
#
_symmetry.space_group_name_H-M   'P 1'
#
loop_
_entity.id
_entity.type
_entity.pdbx_description
1 polymer ?
#
loop_
_entity_poly.entity_id
_entity_poly.type
_entity_poly.pdbx_seq_one_letter_code
_entity_poly.pdbx_strand_id
1 'polypeptide(L)'
;MFSFFLAAMLLGFVFNAAPGAVFSETLRRGLRDGYKPALLVQIGSLVGDATWAALGLTGLALLLDSAQIRYPLTLASALYLAWLGYQSLRDAHRPPQPNDDGQVAAGSAFAAGAALSLTNPQNIVYWAAMGGAMAAIGVAQPTPTHLAVFFAGFMVSSLLWCFICAGLVDWFRRAASLIWHRLTYAACGVVLLGLAGMSALELV
;
A
#
# COMPACT_ATOMS: atom_id res chain seq x y z
N MET A 1 24.11 5.44 13.37
CA MET A 1 22.78 5.02 13.86
C MET A 1 21.70 6.04 13.54
N PHE A 2 21.78 7.28 14.03
CA PHE A 2 20.77 8.32 13.72
C PHE A 2 20.67 8.64 12.21
N SER A 3 21.79 8.80 11.51
CA SER A 3 21.83 8.98 10.06
C SER A 3 21.17 7.83 9.29
N PHE A 4 21.36 6.60 9.77
CA PHE A 4 20.78 5.39 9.19
C PHE A 4 19.26 5.31 9.40
N PHE A 5 18.81 5.67 10.60
CA PHE A 5 17.39 5.83 10.92
C PHE A 5 16.74 6.87 10.01
N LEU A 6 17.37 8.04 9.84
CA LEU A 6 16.85 9.11 9.00
C LEU A 6 16.79 8.70 7.52
N ALA A 7 17.82 8.00 7.03
CA ALA A 7 17.82 7.44 5.68
C ALA A 7 16.67 6.43 5.48
N ALA A 8 16.46 5.52 6.43
CA ALA A 8 15.35 4.57 6.40
C ALA A 8 13.99 5.29 6.43
N MET A 9 13.88 6.36 7.22
CA MET A 9 12.67 7.16 7.32
C MET A 9 12.36 7.90 6.01
N LEU A 10 13.37 8.47 5.35
CA LEU A 10 13.24 9.13 4.04
C LEU A 10 12.86 8.12 2.94
N LEU A 11 13.54 6.98 2.89
CA LEU A 11 13.22 5.90 1.94
C LEU A 11 11.78 5.39 2.14
N GLY A 12 11.40 5.15 3.40
CA GLY A 12 10.03 4.79 3.75
C GLY A 12 9.04 5.86 3.31
N PHE A 13 9.36 7.14 3.47
CA PHE A 13 8.43 8.22 3.10
C PHE A 13 8.17 8.23 1.60
N VAL A 14 9.23 8.13 0.79
CA VAL A 14 9.14 8.06 -0.67
C VAL A 14 8.36 6.82 -1.11
N PHE A 15 8.64 5.67 -0.50
CA PHE A 15 7.93 4.42 -0.77
C PHE A 15 6.43 4.54 -0.50
N ASN A 16 6.04 5.05 0.67
CA ASN A 16 4.64 5.15 1.07
C ASN A 16 3.89 6.23 0.28
N ALA A 17 4.58 7.30 -0.12
CA ALA A 17 4.00 8.39 -0.91
C ALA A 17 3.80 8.02 -2.39
N ALA A 18 4.43 6.96 -2.88
CA ALA A 18 4.27 6.51 -4.25
C ALA A 18 2.80 6.10 -4.52
N PRO A 19 2.20 6.57 -5.62
CA PRO A 19 0.84 6.18 -5.99
C PRO A 19 0.80 4.68 -6.30
N GLY A 20 -0.09 3.96 -5.62
CA GLY A 20 -0.23 2.52 -5.77
C GLY A 20 -1.60 2.03 -5.30
N ALA A 21 -1.72 0.71 -5.09
CA ALA A 21 -2.99 0.08 -4.75
C ALA A 21 -3.57 0.54 -3.40
N VAL A 22 -2.72 0.60 -2.37
CA VAL A 22 -3.09 1.08 -1.02
C VAL A 22 -3.57 2.53 -1.10
N PHE A 23 -2.80 3.42 -1.76
CA PHE A 23 -3.18 4.81 -1.95
C PHE A 23 -4.53 4.97 -2.68
N SER A 24 -4.73 4.19 -3.75
CA SER A 24 -5.97 4.22 -4.54
C SER A 24 -7.19 3.80 -3.70
N GLU A 25 -7.04 2.78 -2.86
CA GLU A 25 -8.11 2.32 -1.96
C GLU A 25 -8.35 3.30 -0.81
N THR A 26 -7.29 3.90 -0.25
CA THR A 26 -7.38 4.96 0.75
C THR A 26 -8.15 6.16 0.19
N LEU A 27 -7.88 6.54 -1.06
CA LEU A 27 -8.61 7.60 -1.76
C LEU A 27 -10.07 7.20 -1.98
N ARG A 28 -10.34 5.96 -2.44
CA ARG A 28 -11.70 5.44 -2.67
C ARG A 28 -12.56 5.43 -1.39
N ARG A 29 -12.02 4.92 -0.27
CA ARG A 29 -12.79 4.89 1.00
C ARG A 29 -12.79 6.23 1.69
N GLY A 30 -11.70 6.98 1.58
CA GLY A 30 -11.58 8.30 2.19
C GLY A 30 -12.50 9.32 1.55
N LEU A 31 -12.62 9.36 0.22
CA LEU A 31 -13.55 10.24 -0.47
C LEU A 31 -15.02 9.85 -0.25
N ARG A 32 -15.31 8.57 0.02
CA ARG A 32 -16.66 8.06 0.28
C ARG A 32 -17.10 8.33 1.72
N ASP A 33 -16.30 7.86 2.66
CA ASP A 33 -16.67 7.66 4.06
C ASP A 33 -15.83 8.53 5.03
N GLY A 34 -14.88 9.31 4.50
CA GLY A 34 -14.09 10.29 5.23
C GLY A 34 -12.80 9.75 5.85
N TYR A 35 -12.25 10.53 6.79
CA TYR A 35 -10.93 10.29 7.39
C TYR A 35 -10.76 8.89 8.02
N LYS A 36 -11.73 8.40 8.79
CA LYS A 36 -11.58 7.17 9.58
C LYS A 36 -11.35 5.93 8.69
N PRO A 37 -12.15 5.66 7.65
CA PRO A 37 -11.90 4.52 6.77
C PRO A 37 -10.60 4.65 5.97
N ALA A 38 -10.21 5.86 5.54
CA ALA A 38 -8.90 6.10 4.92
C ALA A 38 -7.74 5.74 5.87
N LEU A 39 -7.80 6.22 7.11
CA LEU A 39 -6.78 5.90 8.11
C LEU A 39 -6.72 4.40 8.41
N LEU A 40 -7.87 3.72 8.48
CA LEU A 40 -7.89 2.28 8.73
C LEU A 40 -7.29 1.47 7.58
N VAL A 41 -7.48 1.87 6.32
CA VAL A 41 -6.78 1.25 5.17
C VAL A 41 -5.26 1.43 5.33
N GLN A 42 -4.80 2.65 5.63
CA GLN A 42 -3.38 2.91 5.82
C GLN A 42 -2.79 2.17 7.02
N ILE A 43 -3.49 2.09 8.16
CA ILE A 43 -3.03 1.34 9.33
C ILE A 43 -3.03 -0.16 9.03
N GLY A 44 -4.01 -0.65 8.27
CA GLY A 44 -4.03 -2.03 7.77
C GLY A 44 -2.81 -2.34 6.91
N SER A 45 -2.43 -1.44 6.02
CA SER A 45 -1.28 -1.64 5.14
C SER A 45 0.04 -1.80 5.89
N LEU A 46 0.18 -1.16 7.06
CA LEU A 46 1.36 -1.33 7.92
C LEU A 46 1.64 -2.78 8.29
N VAL A 47 0.61 -3.64 8.38
CA VAL A 47 0.80 -5.08 8.64
C VAL A 47 1.58 -5.72 7.50
N GLY A 48 1.19 -5.46 6.25
CA GLY A 48 1.89 -5.99 5.08
C GLY A 48 3.26 -5.35 4.91
N ASP A 49 3.37 -4.04 5.12
CA ASP A 49 4.63 -3.32 4.99
C ASP A 49 5.65 -3.82 6.04
N ALA A 50 5.23 -4.04 7.28
CA ALA A 50 6.05 -4.63 8.34
C ALA A 50 6.45 -6.07 8.02
N THR A 51 5.53 -6.87 7.48
CA THR A 51 5.79 -8.27 7.11
C THR A 51 6.85 -8.33 6.02
N TRP A 52 6.68 -7.58 4.93
CA TRP A 52 7.65 -7.54 3.84
C TRP A 52 8.97 -6.89 4.26
N ALA A 53 8.94 -5.88 5.12
CA ALA A 53 10.15 -5.30 5.71
C ALA A 53 10.95 -6.32 6.51
N ALA A 54 10.29 -7.08 7.38
CA ALA A 54 10.95 -8.11 8.17
C ALA A 54 11.57 -9.22 7.27
N LEU A 55 10.83 -9.68 6.25
CA LEU A 55 11.31 -10.68 5.31
C LEU A 55 12.47 -10.15 4.44
N GLY A 56 12.37 -8.92 3.94
CA GLY A 56 13.40 -8.26 3.16
C GLY A 56 14.69 -8.09 3.94
N LEU A 57 14.60 -7.51 5.14
CA LEU A 57 15.77 -7.19 5.98
C LEU A 57 16.50 -8.42 6.53
N THR A 58 15.81 -9.54 6.70
CA THR A 58 16.43 -10.81 7.13
C THR A 58 17.00 -11.63 5.99
N GLY A 59 16.83 -11.18 4.74
CA GLY A 59 17.23 -11.92 3.54
C GLY A 59 16.30 -13.10 3.21
N LEU A 60 15.25 -13.34 4.02
CA LEU A 60 14.20 -14.32 3.72
C LEU A 60 13.45 -13.96 2.43
N ALA A 61 13.45 -12.70 2.01
CA ALA A 61 12.91 -12.29 0.71
C ALA A 61 13.62 -12.96 -0.49
N LEU A 62 14.87 -13.42 -0.35
CA LEU A 62 15.55 -14.20 -1.38
C LEU A 62 14.88 -15.56 -1.63
N LEU A 63 14.16 -16.10 -0.64
CA LEU A 63 13.35 -17.31 -0.80
C LEU A 63 12.11 -17.08 -1.68
N LEU A 64 11.67 -15.83 -1.83
CA LEU A 64 10.53 -15.44 -2.67
C LEU A 64 10.88 -15.42 -4.16
N ASP A 65 12.17 -15.53 -4.52
CA ASP A 65 12.57 -15.67 -5.93
C ASP A 65 12.23 -17.07 -6.47
N SER A 66 11.86 -18.00 -5.59
CA SER A 66 11.26 -19.27 -5.99
C SER A 66 9.95 -19.03 -6.72
N ALA A 67 9.90 -19.45 -7.99
CA ALA A 67 8.71 -19.48 -8.82
C ALA A 67 7.47 -20.02 -8.07
N GLN A 68 7.65 -21.08 -7.26
CA GLN A 68 6.55 -21.73 -6.53
C GLN A 68 5.85 -20.81 -5.52
N ILE A 69 6.54 -19.79 -5.00
CA ILE A 69 5.98 -18.82 -4.05
C ILE A 69 5.57 -17.54 -4.79
N ARG A 70 6.40 -17.08 -5.73
CA ARG A 70 6.15 -15.85 -6.50
C ARG A 70 4.87 -15.92 -7.33
N TYR A 71 4.69 -16.99 -8.10
CA TYR A 71 3.53 -17.16 -9.00
C TYR A 71 2.17 -17.08 -8.28
N PRO A 72 1.88 -17.87 -7.22
CA PRO A 72 0.58 -17.82 -6.57
C PRO A 72 0.33 -16.49 -5.85
N LEU A 73 1.37 -15.86 -5.29
CA LEU A 73 1.25 -14.53 -4.70
C LEU A 73 0.88 -13.50 -5.76
N THR A 74 1.66 -13.39 -6.84
CA THR A 74 1.41 -12.43 -7.92
C THR A 74 0.04 -12.66 -8.58
N LEU A 75 -0.41 -13.91 -8.71
CA LEU A 75 -1.76 -14.21 -9.21
C LEU A 75 -2.85 -13.73 -8.24
N ALA A 76 -2.72 -14.03 -6.94
CA ALA A 76 -3.67 -13.56 -5.93
C ALA A 76 -3.75 -12.03 -5.91
N SER A 77 -2.60 -11.36 -6.06
CA SER A 77 -2.51 -9.91 -6.20
C SER A 77 -3.28 -9.39 -7.41
N ALA A 78 -3.02 -9.94 -8.59
CA ALA A 78 -3.66 -9.50 -9.83
C ALA A 78 -5.18 -9.63 -9.75
N LEU A 79 -5.69 -10.76 -9.21
CA LEU A 79 -7.12 -10.98 -9.02
C LEU A 79 -7.74 -9.98 -8.04
N TYR A 80 -7.06 -9.72 -6.92
CA TYR A 80 -7.56 -8.79 -5.90
C TYR A 80 -7.57 -7.34 -6.40
N LEU A 81 -6.51 -6.92 -7.10
CA LEU A 81 -6.43 -5.60 -7.75
C LEU A 81 -7.51 -5.43 -8.82
N ALA A 82 -7.75 -6.46 -9.64
CA ALA A 82 -8.81 -6.43 -10.64
C ALA A 82 -10.20 -6.26 -9.99
N TRP A 83 -10.46 -6.98 -8.90
CA TRP A 83 -11.70 -6.88 -8.14
C TRP A 83 -11.90 -5.49 -7.52
N LEU A 84 -10.86 -4.87 -6.98
CA LEU A 84 -10.92 -3.50 -6.44
C LEU A 84 -11.04 -2.44 -7.54
N GLY A 85 -10.36 -2.63 -8.67
CA GLY A 85 -10.46 -1.75 -9.82
C GLY A 85 -11.87 -1.75 -10.41
N TYR A 86 -12.47 -2.93 -10.57
CA TYR A 86 -13.87 -3.07 -10.98
C TYR A 86 -14.85 -2.38 -10.00
N GLN A 87 -14.66 -2.55 -8.69
CA GLN A 87 -15.48 -1.86 -7.69
C GLN A 87 -15.35 -0.34 -7.77
N SER A 88 -14.14 0.17 -7.99
CA SER A 88 -13.89 1.60 -8.12
C SER A 88 -14.59 2.20 -9.34
N LEU A 89 -14.55 1.51 -10.49
CA LEU A 89 -15.29 1.93 -11.69
C LEU A 89 -16.80 1.87 -11.49
N ARG A 90 -17.30 0.82 -10.82
CA ARG A 90 -18.73 0.69 -10.50
C ARG A 90 -19.20 1.84 -9.60
N ASP A 91 -18.40 2.20 -8.60
CA ASP A 91 -18.71 3.26 -7.65
C ASP A 91 -18.58 4.65 -8.30
N ALA A 92 -17.71 4.82 -9.31
CA ALA A 92 -17.62 6.06 -10.11
C ALA A 92 -18.94 6.43 -10.82
N HIS A 93 -19.75 5.43 -11.18
CA HIS A 93 -21.05 5.65 -11.85
C HIS A 93 -22.21 5.86 -10.87
N ARG A 94 -22.00 5.66 -9.56
CA ARG A 94 -23.02 5.89 -8.54
C ARG A 94 -22.87 7.30 -7.96
N PRO A 95 -23.91 8.14 -7.93
CA PRO A 95 -23.84 9.39 -7.19
C PRO A 95 -23.60 9.09 -5.70
N PRO A 96 -22.83 9.93 -4.97
CA PRO A 96 -22.71 9.79 -3.53
C PRO A 96 -24.10 10.00 -2.92
N GLN A 97 -24.73 8.91 -2.48
CA GLN A 97 -25.99 8.99 -1.78
C GLN A 97 -25.72 9.35 -0.32
N PRO A 98 -26.51 10.27 0.29
CA PRO A 98 -26.58 10.36 1.74
C PRO A 98 -27.07 8.99 2.25
N ASN A 99 -26.28 8.34 3.11
CA ASN A 99 -26.48 6.97 3.55
C ASN A 99 -27.91 6.68 4.03
N ASP A 100 -28.49 5.56 3.53
CA ASP A 100 -29.51 4.81 4.27
C ASP A 100 -29.15 3.32 4.46
N ASP A 101 -28.09 2.79 3.83
CA ASP A 101 -27.69 1.40 4.01
C ASP A 101 -26.17 1.20 4.13
N GLY A 102 -25.75 0.79 5.34
CA GLY A 102 -24.49 0.12 5.63
C GLY A 102 -23.25 1.01 5.70
N GLN A 103 -22.92 1.49 6.90
CA GLN A 103 -21.53 1.83 7.24
C GLN A 103 -20.66 0.65 6.80
N VAL A 104 -19.78 0.84 5.80
CA VAL A 104 -18.75 -0.14 5.47
C VAL A 104 -17.98 -0.38 6.76
N ALA A 105 -18.15 -1.55 7.36
CA ALA A 105 -17.70 -1.81 8.73
C ALA A 105 -16.21 -1.48 8.85
N ALA A 106 -15.82 -0.75 9.91
CA ALA A 106 -14.44 -0.32 10.14
C ALA A 106 -13.41 -1.47 10.00
N GLY A 107 -13.77 -2.70 10.41
CA GLY A 107 -12.95 -3.89 10.23
C GLY A 107 -12.65 -4.25 8.77
N SER A 108 -13.56 -3.96 7.84
CA SER A 108 -13.35 -4.21 6.41
C SER A 108 -12.34 -3.26 5.76
N ALA A 109 -12.13 -2.05 6.31
CA ALA A 109 -11.14 -1.08 5.83
C ALA A 109 -9.72 -1.47 6.23
N PHE A 110 -9.54 -1.82 7.50
CA PHE A 110 -8.28 -2.37 7.99
C PHE A 110 -7.90 -3.66 7.25
N ALA A 111 -8.82 -4.62 7.15
CA ALA A 111 -8.56 -5.89 6.48
C ALA A 111 -8.23 -5.70 4.98
N ALA A 112 -8.87 -4.75 4.31
CA ALA A 112 -8.54 -4.43 2.92
C ALA A 112 -7.16 -3.81 2.77
N GLY A 113 -6.76 -2.90 3.66
CA GLY A 113 -5.41 -2.34 3.67
C GLY A 113 -4.34 -3.40 3.90
N ALA A 114 -4.56 -4.30 4.87
CA ALA A 114 -3.66 -5.40 5.17
C ALA A 114 -3.55 -6.38 3.99
N ALA A 115 -4.68 -6.80 3.42
CA ALA A 115 -4.72 -7.67 2.25
C ALA A 115 -4.04 -7.02 1.05
N LEU A 116 -4.30 -5.74 0.78
CA LEU A 116 -3.68 -4.97 -0.28
C LEU A 116 -2.16 -4.95 -0.15
N SER A 117 -1.63 -4.59 1.04
CA SER A 117 -0.18 -4.51 1.25
C SER A 117 0.50 -5.88 1.24
N LEU A 118 -0.12 -6.89 1.87
CA LEU A 118 0.40 -8.27 1.86
C LEU A 118 0.45 -8.85 0.45
N THR A 119 -0.53 -8.51 -0.38
CA THR A 119 -0.59 -8.95 -1.78
C THR A 119 -0.05 -7.89 -2.74
N ASN A 120 0.66 -6.85 -2.31
CA ASN A 120 1.13 -5.83 -3.24
C ASN A 120 2.41 -6.32 -3.96
N PRO A 121 2.40 -6.56 -5.28
CA PRO A 121 3.59 -6.99 -6.02
C PRO A 121 4.70 -5.93 -5.93
N GLN A 122 4.35 -4.65 -5.86
CA GLN A 122 5.31 -3.58 -5.64
C GLN A 122 6.04 -3.72 -4.30
N ASN A 123 5.36 -4.18 -3.24
CA ASN A 123 6.00 -4.42 -1.94
C ASN A 123 6.97 -5.61 -2.02
N ILE A 124 6.58 -6.67 -2.72
CA ILE A 124 7.43 -7.85 -2.93
C ILE A 124 8.72 -7.44 -3.67
N VAL A 125 8.59 -6.75 -4.80
CA VAL A 125 9.73 -6.32 -5.62
C VAL A 125 10.61 -5.34 -4.85
N TYR A 126 10.01 -4.33 -4.19
CA TYR A 126 10.74 -3.34 -3.40
C TYR A 126 11.56 -4.00 -2.29
N TRP A 127 10.95 -4.90 -1.50
CA TRP A 127 11.64 -5.54 -0.39
C TRP A 127 12.60 -6.66 -0.80
N ALA A 128 12.35 -7.33 -1.94
CA ALA A 128 13.32 -8.22 -2.56
C ALA A 128 14.58 -7.45 -3.02
N ALA A 129 14.40 -6.30 -3.68
CA ALA A 129 15.51 -5.43 -4.06
C ALA A 129 16.22 -4.83 -2.84
N MET A 130 15.45 -4.43 -1.81
CA MET A 130 15.98 -3.83 -0.59
C MET A 130 16.70 -4.84 0.31
N GLY A 131 16.32 -6.11 0.26
CA GLY A 131 16.98 -7.19 1.00
C GLY A 131 18.45 -7.37 0.62
N GLY A 132 18.82 -7.05 -0.63
CA GLY A 132 20.23 -6.93 -1.05
C GLY A 132 20.83 -5.53 -0.84
N ALA A 133 19.99 -4.49 -0.79
CA ALA A 133 20.44 -3.09 -0.71
C ALA A 133 21.11 -2.73 0.62
N MET A 134 20.93 -3.48 1.70
CA MET A 134 21.69 -3.31 2.95
C MET A 134 23.22 -3.36 2.73
N ALA A 135 23.67 -4.17 1.77
CA ALA A 135 25.08 -4.18 1.34
C ALA A 135 25.44 -2.91 0.54
N ALA A 136 24.50 -2.34 -0.22
CA ALA A 136 24.69 -1.12 -1.01
C ALA A 136 24.73 0.18 -0.18
N ILE A 137 24.10 0.21 1.00
CA ILE A 137 24.20 1.32 1.98
C ILE A 137 25.46 1.22 2.87
N GLY A 138 26.45 0.41 2.47
CA GLY A 138 27.80 0.42 3.02
C GLY A 138 28.01 -0.39 4.30
N VAL A 139 27.05 -1.25 4.66
CA VAL A 139 27.19 -2.14 5.83
C VAL A 139 27.63 -3.52 5.34
N ALA A 140 28.94 -3.78 5.38
CA ALA A 140 29.53 -5.04 4.92
C ALA A 140 29.10 -6.26 5.77
N GLN A 141 28.69 -6.04 7.03
CA GLN A 141 28.19 -7.06 7.96
C GLN A 141 27.04 -6.47 8.81
N PRO A 142 25.79 -6.49 8.31
CA PRO A 142 24.66 -5.91 9.03
C PRO A 142 24.41 -6.64 10.34
N THR A 143 24.48 -5.92 11.46
CA THR A 143 24.12 -6.47 12.77
C THR A 143 22.61 -6.39 13.01
N PRO A 144 22.04 -7.20 13.92
CA PRO A 144 20.60 -7.11 14.26
C PRO A 144 20.15 -5.71 14.66
N THR A 145 21.03 -4.93 15.30
CA THR A 145 20.76 -3.52 15.66
C THR A 145 20.57 -2.63 14.43
N HIS A 146 21.35 -2.83 13.36
CA HIS A 146 21.17 -2.07 12.12
C HIS A 146 19.81 -2.38 11.48
N LEU A 147 19.44 -3.66 11.41
CA LEU A 147 18.15 -4.09 10.88
C LEU A 147 16.99 -3.49 11.69
N ALA A 148 17.08 -3.55 13.02
CA ALA A 148 16.06 -2.98 13.91
C ALA A 148 15.92 -1.46 13.76
N VAL A 149 17.04 -0.72 13.65
CA VAL A 149 17.03 0.73 13.45
C VAL A 149 16.44 1.11 12.08
N PHE A 150 16.77 0.37 11.03
CA PHE A 150 16.20 0.58 9.70
C PHE A 150 14.69 0.31 9.70
N PHE A 151 14.29 -0.84 10.24
CA PHE A 151 12.89 -1.22 10.37
C PHE A 151 12.10 -0.16 11.15
N ALA A 152 12.63 0.30 12.28
CA ALA A 152 12.00 1.34 13.09
C ALA A 152 11.85 2.67 12.33
N GLY A 153 12.90 3.11 11.62
CA GLY A 153 12.85 4.34 10.82
C GLY A 153 11.82 4.25 9.69
N PHE A 154 11.79 3.13 8.99
CA PHE A 154 10.79 2.86 7.94
C PHE A 154 9.37 2.84 8.53
N MET A 155 9.14 2.13 9.64
CA MET A 155 7.81 2.03 10.28
C MET A 155 7.30 3.36 10.84
N VAL A 156 8.18 4.18 11.44
CA VAL A 156 7.81 5.54 11.88
C VAL A 156 7.37 6.37 10.68
N SER A 157 8.09 6.27 9.56
CA SER A 157 7.72 6.96 8.32
C SER A 157 6.37 6.50 7.78
N SER A 158 6.15 5.19 7.69
CA SER A 158 4.88 4.63 7.24
C SER A 158 3.72 5.07 8.12
N LEU A 159 3.90 5.04 9.45
CA LEU A 159 2.88 5.48 10.39
C LEU A 159 2.56 6.97 10.22
N LEU A 160 3.57 7.84 10.10
CA LEU A 160 3.37 9.27 9.83
C LEU A 160 2.60 9.48 8.52
N TRP A 161 2.96 8.74 7.47
CA TRP A 161 2.25 8.79 6.20
C TRP A 161 0.79 8.35 6.31
N CYS A 162 0.43 7.39 7.17
CA CYS A 162 -0.97 7.01 7.39
C CYS A 162 -1.83 8.21 7.76
N PHE A 163 -1.36 9.03 8.70
CA PHE A 163 -2.08 10.24 9.15
C PHE A 163 -2.08 11.32 8.07
N ILE A 164 -0.95 11.55 7.41
CA ILE A 164 -0.82 12.55 6.33
C ILE A 164 -1.77 12.19 5.17
N CYS A 165 -1.71 10.96 4.69
CA CYS A 165 -2.52 10.50 3.56
C CYS A 165 -4.02 10.57 3.88
N ALA A 166 -4.44 10.04 5.03
CA ALA A 166 -5.84 10.10 5.44
C ALA A 166 -6.33 11.55 5.63
N GLY A 167 -5.49 12.42 6.19
CA GLY A 167 -5.78 13.85 6.37
C GLY A 167 -5.92 14.59 5.05
N LEU A 168 -4.99 14.36 4.12
CA LEU A 168 -5.04 14.91 2.76
C LEU A 168 -6.30 14.45 2.03
N VAL A 169 -6.65 13.17 2.12
CA VAL A 169 -7.84 12.63 1.46
C VAL A 169 -9.13 13.22 2.05
N ASP A 170 -9.25 13.36 3.37
CA ASP A 170 -10.42 14.03 3.97
C ASP A 170 -10.47 15.52 3.64
N TRP A 171 -9.32 16.19 3.54
CA TRP A 171 -9.25 17.58 3.11
C TRP A 171 -9.70 17.73 1.64
N PHE A 172 -9.20 16.88 0.74
CA PHE A 172 -9.65 16.83 -0.65
C PHE A 172 -11.13 16.52 -0.77
N ARG A 173 -11.66 15.60 0.04
CA ARG A 173 -13.10 15.28 0.08
C ARG A 173 -13.95 16.51 0.36
N ARG A 174 -13.53 17.37 1.29
CA ARG A 174 -14.26 18.60 1.66
C ARG A 174 -14.23 19.65 0.55
N ALA A 175 -13.22 19.61 -0.33
CA ALA A 175 -13.07 20.51 -1.47
C ALA A 175 -13.63 19.94 -2.79
N ALA A 176 -13.96 18.65 -2.85
CA ALA A 176 -14.31 17.96 -4.08
C ALA A 176 -15.78 18.17 -4.50
N SER A 177 -15.99 18.54 -5.77
CA SER A 177 -17.32 18.51 -6.40
C SER A 177 -17.71 17.09 -6.86
N LEU A 178 -18.99 16.89 -7.18
CA LEU A 178 -19.50 15.61 -7.70
C LEU A 178 -18.75 15.10 -8.94
N ILE A 179 -18.24 15.99 -9.79
CA ILE A 179 -17.44 15.65 -10.97
C ILE A 179 -16.06 15.12 -10.56
N TRP A 180 -15.42 15.74 -9.57
CA TRP A 180 -14.14 15.29 -9.02
C TRP A 180 -14.27 13.92 -8.35
N HIS A 181 -15.38 13.65 -7.68
CA HIS A 181 -15.67 12.32 -7.15
C HIS A 181 -15.68 11.27 -8.28
N ARG A 182 -16.45 11.48 -9.36
CA ARG A 182 -16.48 10.53 -10.48
C ARG A 182 -15.12 10.33 -11.14
N LEU A 183 -14.40 11.42 -11.42
CA LEU A 183 -13.09 11.37 -12.07
C LEU A 183 -12.07 10.61 -11.21
N THR A 184 -12.06 10.85 -9.90
CA THR A 184 -11.07 10.23 -9.01
C THR A 184 -11.32 8.72 -8.86
N TYR A 185 -12.58 8.29 -8.76
CA TYR A 185 -12.91 6.87 -8.68
C TYR A 185 -12.65 6.14 -9.99
N ALA A 186 -12.95 6.79 -11.13
CA ALA A 186 -12.62 6.25 -12.44
C ALA A 186 -11.11 6.11 -12.61
N ALA A 187 -10.34 7.13 -12.22
CA ALA A 187 -8.88 7.10 -12.24
C ALA A 187 -8.31 5.98 -11.34
N CYS A 188 -8.77 5.86 -10.09
CA CYS A 188 -8.39 4.76 -9.21
C CYS A 188 -8.70 3.39 -9.83
N GLY A 189 -9.89 3.23 -10.41
CA GLY A 189 -10.29 1.99 -11.06
C GLY A 189 -9.41 1.60 -12.24
N VAL A 190 -9.11 2.56 -13.12
CA VAL A 190 -8.20 2.38 -14.26
C VAL A 190 -6.79 2.05 -13.79
N VAL A 191 -6.26 2.76 -12.80
CA VAL A 191 -4.91 2.50 -12.24
C VAL A 191 -4.84 1.10 -11.62
N LEU A 192 -5.83 0.70 -10.82
CA LEU A 192 -5.87 -0.62 -10.19
C LEU A 192 -5.97 -1.76 -11.22
N LEU A 193 -6.80 -1.59 -12.26
CA LEU A 193 -6.89 -2.57 -13.36
C LEU A 193 -5.60 -2.61 -14.19
N GLY A 194 -4.96 -1.47 -14.42
CA GLY A 194 -3.66 -1.39 -15.08
C GLY A 194 -2.58 -2.13 -14.30
N LEU A 195 -2.51 -1.91 -12.98
CA LEU A 195 -1.61 -2.63 -12.08
C LEU A 195 -1.91 -4.14 -12.07
N ALA A 196 -3.18 -4.54 -12.06
CA ALA A 196 -3.58 -5.94 -12.16
C ALA A 196 -3.09 -6.59 -13.46
N GLY A 197 -3.27 -5.90 -14.60
CA GLY A 197 -2.81 -6.35 -15.90
C GLY A 197 -1.29 -6.47 -15.98
N MET A 198 -0.55 -5.47 -15.49
CA MET A 198 0.92 -5.53 -15.43
C MET A 198 1.41 -6.68 -14.56
N SER A 199 0.80 -6.88 -13.39
CA SER A 199 1.11 -8.00 -12.49
C SER A 199 0.85 -9.35 -13.16
N ALA A 200 -0.22 -9.46 -13.97
CA ALA A 200 -0.52 -10.68 -14.72
C ALA A 200 0.45 -10.93 -15.89
N LEU A 201 1.00 -9.89 -16.51
CA LEU A 201 2.01 -10.02 -17.56
C LEU A 201 3.34 -10.56 -17.03
N GLU A 202 3.68 -10.29 -15.77
CA GLU A 202 4.86 -10.89 -15.11
C GLU A 202 4.72 -12.41 -14.87
N LEU A 203 3.53 -12.99 -15.08
CA LEU A 203 3.28 -14.42 -14.94
C LEU A 203 3.56 -15.24 -16.22
N VAL A 204 3.81 -14.58 -17.36
CA VAL A 204 4.04 -15.21 -18.69
C VAL A 204 5.52 -15.13 -19.05
#